data_AF-W6KMJ6-F1
#
_entry.id   AF-W6KMJ6-F1
#
_cell.length_a   1.000
_cell.length_b   1.000
_cell.length_c   1.000
_cell.angle_alpha   90.00
_cell.angle_beta   90.00
_cell.angle_gamma   90.00
#
_symmetry.space_group_name_H-M   'P 1'
#
loop_
_entity.id
_entity.type
_entity.pdbx_description
1 polymer ?
#
loop_
_entity_poly.entity_id
_entity_poly.type
_entity_poly.pdbx_seq_one_letter_code
_entity_poly.pdbx_strand_id
1 'polypeptide(L)'
;MSASGALNSEDVMGDFSYHCVLYDIPFDLAVSLIAEHVIPSAESEFVKELEALHVKLISRQLRIYKESLDSKFGFIDYEILSTDQLEMPKKLKLHRLVIDWIHQDLMSSLQSVGCKVRIAQPLHCCSSKKFLDSLDKHCKITTPEYTEDPQKIKTFILSRVNFLKREKCDASSAKAESSCQTLNEASQCEAETGEAVVATFSVSSLTAKEIIWLKRSLLQFPPFLVANGDLSTAHADQILLLKFFQQALAPIIGVCVSSVSDTVEIGKGDK
;
A
#
# COMPACT_ATOMS: atom_id res chain seq x y z
N MET A 1 -14.91 -27.70 -6.67
CA MET A 1 -13.88 -27.45 -7.69
C MET A 1 -13.28 -26.08 -7.36
N SER A 2 -12.20 -26.07 -6.59
CA SER A 2 -11.62 -24.85 -6.04
C SER A 2 -10.38 -24.50 -6.85
N ALA A 3 -10.42 -23.38 -7.56
CA ALA A 3 -9.25 -22.81 -8.21
C ALA A 3 -8.38 -22.13 -7.13
N SER A 4 -7.28 -22.79 -6.76
CA SER A 4 -6.18 -22.17 -6.03
C SER A 4 -5.47 -21.20 -6.99
N GLY A 5 -5.91 -19.95 -7.00
CA GLY A 5 -5.19 -18.86 -7.66
C GLY A 5 -4.06 -18.40 -6.76
N ALA A 6 -2.94 -19.13 -6.76
CA ALA A 6 -1.68 -18.54 -6.29
C ALA A 6 -1.44 -17.23 -7.07
N LEU A 7 -0.77 -16.26 -6.46
CA LEU A 7 -0.21 -15.09 -7.14
C LEU A 7 0.92 -15.54 -8.09
N ASN A 8 0.59 -16.40 -9.06
CA ASN A 8 1.50 -16.91 -10.06
C ASN A 8 1.88 -15.77 -10.99
N SER A 9 3.18 -15.70 -11.31
CA SER A 9 3.84 -14.73 -12.19
C SER A 9 3.40 -14.77 -13.65
N GLU A 10 2.47 -15.65 -14.02
CA GLU A 10 1.82 -15.66 -15.33
C GLU A 10 0.63 -14.71 -15.33
N ASP A 11 0.93 -13.43 -15.14
CA ASP A 11 0.00 -12.37 -15.43
C ASP A 11 -0.19 -12.35 -16.94
N VAL A 12 -1.32 -12.87 -17.43
CA VAL A 12 -1.86 -12.47 -18.72
C VAL A 12 -2.08 -10.96 -18.59
N MET A 13 -1.04 -10.17 -18.91
CA MET A 13 -0.98 -8.72 -18.78
C MET A 13 -2.01 -8.09 -19.72
N GLY A 14 -3.30 -8.23 -19.45
CA GLY A 14 -4.40 -7.74 -20.28
C GLY A 14 -4.73 -6.29 -19.92
N ASP A 15 -4.80 -5.98 -18.63
CA ASP A 15 -5.24 -4.69 -18.12
C ASP A 15 -4.23 -4.12 -17.12
N PHE A 16 -3.77 -2.90 -17.36
CA PHE A 16 -2.92 -2.18 -16.42
C PHE A 16 -3.77 -1.29 -15.53
N SER A 17 -3.61 -1.47 -14.22
CA SER A 17 -4.27 -0.65 -13.22
C SER A 17 -3.35 -0.41 -12.04
N TYR A 18 -3.43 0.78 -11.46
CA TYR A 18 -2.54 1.20 -10.39
C TYR A 18 -3.37 1.84 -9.29
N HIS A 19 -3.20 1.35 -8.08
CA HIS A 19 -3.80 1.93 -6.89
C HIS A 19 -2.71 2.70 -6.13
N CYS A 20 -2.93 3.99 -5.91
CA CYS A 20 -2.05 4.82 -5.11
C CYS A 20 -2.79 5.30 -3.87
N VAL A 21 -2.13 5.27 -2.71
CA VAL A 21 -2.65 5.88 -1.49
C VAL A 21 -2.05 7.25 -1.28
N LEU A 22 -2.90 8.17 -0.85
CA LEU A 22 -2.58 9.54 -0.48
C LEU A 22 -2.59 9.62 1.05
N TYR A 23 -1.56 10.19 1.65
CA TYR A 23 -1.39 10.25 3.10
C TYR A 23 -0.70 11.54 3.53
N ASP A 24 -0.75 11.82 4.84
CA ASP A 24 -0.27 13.08 5.43
C ASP A 24 -0.88 14.33 4.78
N ILE A 25 -2.15 14.25 4.36
CA ILE A 25 -2.84 15.34 3.66
C ILE A 25 -3.31 16.39 4.69
N PRO A 26 -2.98 17.68 4.52
CA PRO A 26 -3.44 18.73 5.43
C PRO A 26 -4.97 18.84 5.51
N PHE A 27 -5.48 19.18 6.70
CA PHE A 27 -6.93 19.23 6.96
C PHE A 27 -7.66 20.34 6.22
N ASP A 28 -6.96 21.41 5.90
CA ASP A 28 -7.41 22.57 5.15
C ASP A 28 -7.21 22.43 3.64
N LEU A 29 -6.32 21.52 3.19
CA LEU A 29 -6.10 21.29 1.75
C LEU A 29 -7.37 20.80 1.05
N ALA A 30 -7.82 21.55 0.05
CA ALA A 30 -9.00 21.23 -0.74
C ALA A 30 -8.73 20.06 -1.70
N VAL A 31 -9.73 19.19 -1.89
CA VAL A 31 -9.63 18.06 -2.82
C VAL A 31 -9.45 18.53 -4.27
N SER A 32 -9.99 19.70 -4.63
CA SER A 32 -9.81 20.30 -5.95
C SER A 32 -8.35 20.60 -6.26
N LEU A 33 -7.60 21.12 -5.28
CA LEU A 33 -6.17 21.35 -5.45
C LEU A 33 -5.41 20.03 -5.65
N ILE A 34 -5.73 18.99 -4.87
CA ILE A 34 -5.15 17.66 -5.10
C ILE A 34 -5.48 17.15 -6.51
N ALA A 35 -6.71 17.34 -6.98
CA ALA A 35 -7.16 16.89 -8.30
C ALA A 35 -6.37 17.52 -9.47
N GLU A 36 -5.89 18.75 -9.32
CA GLU A 36 -5.04 19.42 -10.30
C GLU A 36 -3.64 18.79 -10.41
N HIS A 37 -3.15 18.17 -9.33
CA HIS A 37 -1.81 17.61 -9.24
C HIS A 37 -1.70 16.12 -9.58
N VAL A 38 -2.83 15.41 -9.63
CA VAL A 38 -2.86 13.95 -9.87
C VAL A 38 -2.95 13.55 -11.34
N ILE A 39 -3.11 14.52 -12.23
CA ILE A 39 -3.16 14.31 -13.69
C ILE A 39 -1.78 14.67 -14.25
N PRO A 40 -1.15 13.80 -15.07
CA PRO A 40 0.12 14.16 -15.70
C PRO A 40 -0.06 15.37 -16.63
N SER A 41 0.93 16.26 -16.64
CA SER A 41 0.95 17.39 -17.58
C SER A 41 0.96 16.90 -19.02
N ALA A 42 0.13 17.49 -19.88
CA ALA A 42 0.05 17.15 -21.29
C ALA A 42 1.39 17.32 -22.04
N GLU A 43 2.27 18.19 -21.54
CA GLU A 43 3.58 18.47 -22.15
C GLU A 43 4.70 17.55 -21.64
N SER A 44 4.41 16.73 -20.62
CA SER A 44 5.40 15.85 -19.99
C SER A 44 5.92 14.78 -20.95
N GLU A 45 7.19 14.40 -20.79
CA GLU A 45 7.79 13.30 -21.55
C GLU A 45 7.03 11.99 -21.33
N PHE A 46 6.54 11.76 -20.10
CA PHE A 46 5.68 10.63 -19.76
C PHE A 46 4.45 10.52 -20.68
N VAL A 47 3.68 11.60 -20.87
CA VAL A 47 2.50 11.58 -21.74
C VAL A 47 2.87 11.33 -23.19
N LYS A 48 3.95 11.95 -23.69
CA LYS A 48 4.45 11.73 -25.05
C LYS A 48 4.86 10.26 -25.28
N GLU A 49 5.48 9.63 -24.28
CA GLU A 49 5.83 8.21 -24.35
C GLU A 49 4.61 7.28 -24.32
N LEU A 50 3.57 7.61 -23.55
CA LEU A 50 2.29 6.89 -23.59
C LEU A 50 1.62 7.00 -24.96
N GLU A 51 1.59 8.20 -25.54
CA GLU A 51 1.04 8.44 -26.88
C GLU A 51 1.80 7.65 -27.96
N ALA A 52 3.13 7.59 -27.88
CA ALA A 52 3.97 6.80 -28.78
C ALA A 52 3.73 5.28 -28.66
N LEU A 53 3.21 4.82 -27.51
CA LEU A 53 2.77 3.45 -27.28
C LEU A 53 1.29 3.22 -27.61
N HIS A 54 0.57 4.24 -28.12
CA HIS A 54 -0.87 4.23 -28.39
C HIS A 54 -1.72 3.86 -27.16
N VAL A 55 -1.29 4.34 -26.00
CA VAL A 55 -2.01 4.17 -24.74
C VAL A 55 -2.31 5.49 -24.06
N LYS A 56 -3.29 5.48 -23.16
CA LYS A 56 -3.68 6.62 -22.35
C LYS A 56 -3.83 6.23 -20.89
N LEU A 57 -3.19 6.97 -19.99
CA LEU A 57 -3.47 6.91 -18.57
C LEU A 57 -4.73 7.71 -18.26
N ILE A 58 -5.66 7.11 -17.52
CA ILE A 58 -6.85 7.78 -17.00
C ILE A 58 -6.91 7.67 -15.48
N SER A 59 -7.29 8.75 -14.81
CA SER A 59 -7.66 8.73 -13.40
C SER A 59 -9.13 8.32 -13.29
N ARG A 60 -9.41 7.25 -12.54
CA ARG A 60 -10.77 6.70 -12.39
C ARG A 60 -11.49 7.29 -11.19
N GLN A 61 -10.81 7.30 -10.05
CA GLN A 61 -11.42 7.69 -8.80
C GLN A 61 -10.37 8.36 -7.93
N LEU A 62 -10.68 9.56 -7.45
CA LEU A 62 -9.97 10.23 -6.36
C LEU A 62 -10.92 10.28 -5.18
N ARG A 63 -10.52 9.71 -4.04
CA ARG A 63 -11.33 9.74 -2.82
C ARG A 63 -10.46 10.11 -1.63
N ILE A 64 -10.90 11.12 -0.88
CA ILE A 64 -10.24 11.61 0.33
C ILE A 64 -11.18 11.44 1.53
N TYR A 65 -10.66 10.89 2.62
CA TYR A 65 -11.36 10.70 3.89
C TYR A 65 -10.90 11.76 4.90
N LYS A 66 -11.87 12.49 5.44
CA LYS A 66 -11.66 13.46 6.52
C LYS A 66 -12.21 12.88 7.81
N GLU A 67 -11.33 12.33 8.63
CA GLU A 67 -11.67 11.64 9.87
C GLU A 67 -11.15 12.41 11.10
N SER A 68 -11.45 11.94 12.30
CA SER A 68 -10.92 12.49 13.55
C SER A 68 -9.45 12.09 13.81
N LEU A 69 -8.58 12.27 12.81
CA LEU A 69 -7.13 12.00 12.83
C LEU A 69 -6.35 13.33 12.78
N ASP A 70 -5.02 13.30 12.61
CA ASP A 70 -4.18 14.51 12.48
C ASP A 70 -3.98 14.96 11.03
N SER A 71 -4.25 14.07 10.07
CA SER A 71 -4.22 14.34 8.65
C SER A 71 -5.36 13.59 7.95
N LYS A 72 -5.74 14.04 6.76
CA LYS A 72 -6.59 13.26 5.86
C LYS A 72 -5.74 12.18 5.17
N PHE A 73 -6.42 11.18 4.65
CA PHE A 73 -5.83 10.16 3.79
C PHE A 73 -6.81 9.82 2.68
N GLY A 74 -6.36 9.14 1.65
CA GLY A 74 -7.19 8.87 0.49
C GLY A 74 -6.52 7.92 -0.47
N PHE A 75 -7.13 7.76 -1.65
CA PHE A 75 -6.54 7.02 -2.73
C PHE A 75 -6.88 7.63 -4.08
N ILE A 76 -6.07 7.27 -5.06
CA ILE A 76 -6.35 7.47 -6.47
C ILE A 76 -6.11 6.19 -7.26
N ASP A 77 -7.07 5.86 -8.11
CA ASP A 77 -6.98 4.76 -9.06
C ASP A 77 -6.65 5.27 -10.45
N TYR A 78 -5.69 4.62 -11.09
CA TYR A 78 -5.35 4.81 -12.48
C TYR A 78 -5.60 3.54 -13.30
N GLU A 79 -6.03 3.72 -14.53
CA GLU A 79 -6.10 2.65 -15.52
C GLU A 79 -5.41 3.08 -16.81
N ILE A 80 -4.84 2.12 -17.53
CA ILE A 80 -4.35 2.34 -18.89
C ILE A 80 -5.42 1.86 -19.87
N LEU A 81 -5.84 2.76 -20.75
CA LEU A 81 -6.57 2.41 -21.96
C LEU A 81 -5.58 2.19 -23.09
N SER A 82 -5.68 1.04 -23.75
CA SER A 82 -4.92 0.73 -24.96
C SER A 82 -5.89 0.48 -26.10
N THR A 83 -5.60 1.04 -27.28
CA THR A 83 -6.34 0.72 -28.51
C THR A 83 -5.93 -0.63 -29.10
N ASP A 84 -4.70 -1.07 -28.79
CA ASP A 84 -4.10 -2.27 -29.36
C ASP A 84 -3.70 -3.29 -28.28
N GLN A 85 -3.60 -4.56 -28.65
CA GLN A 85 -2.92 -5.53 -27.80
C GLN A 85 -1.41 -5.26 -27.82
N LEU A 86 -0.88 -4.86 -26.66
CA LEU A 86 0.55 -4.65 -26.51
C LEU A 86 1.31 -5.98 -26.42
N GLU A 87 2.46 -6.06 -27.07
CA GLU A 87 3.40 -7.17 -26.90
C GLU A 87 4.15 -7.07 -25.56
N MET A 88 4.66 -8.19 -25.06
CA MET A 88 5.32 -8.27 -23.74
C MET A 88 6.44 -7.24 -23.50
N PRO A 89 7.35 -6.95 -24.46
CA PRO A 89 8.39 -5.93 -24.24
C PRO A 89 7.81 -4.52 -24.03
N LYS A 90 6.79 -4.15 -24.81
CA LYS A 90 6.08 -2.86 -24.67
C LYS A 90 5.32 -2.79 -23.35
N LYS A 91 4.71 -3.89 -22.92
CA LYS A 91 4.01 -4.01 -21.64
C LYS A 91 4.96 -3.79 -20.45
N LEU A 92 6.14 -4.39 -20.47
CA LEU A 92 7.16 -4.17 -19.45
C LEU A 92 7.68 -2.74 -19.45
N LYS A 93 7.90 -2.15 -20.64
CA LYS A 93 8.28 -0.74 -20.78
C LYS A 93 7.22 0.17 -20.17
N LEU A 94 5.95 -0.03 -20.54
CA LEU A 94 4.81 0.73 -20.01
C LEU A 94 4.71 0.62 -18.49
N HIS A 95 4.87 -0.60 -17.95
CA HIS A 95 4.80 -0.80 -16.51
C HIS A 95 5.82 0.04 -15.75
N ARG A 96 7.09 0.00 -16.20
CA ARG A 96 8.19 0.77 -15.65
C ARG A 96 7.93 2.28 -15.78
N LEU A 97 7.51 2.72 -16.97
CA LEU A 97 7.20 4.11 -17.25
C LEU A 97 6.17 4.68 -16.26
N VAL A 98 5.11 3.93 -15.95
CA VAL A 98 4.10 4.37 -14.97
C VAL A 98 4.63 4.37 -13.54
N ILE A 99 5.42 3.35 -13.15
CA ILE A 99 6.04 3.31 -11.82
C ILE A 99 6.99 4.50 -11.62
N ASP A 100 7.82 4.78 -12.62
CA ASP A 100 8.79 5.88 -12.57
C ASP A 100 8.07 7.23 -12.47
N TRP A 101 7.03 7.44 -13.28
CA TRP A 101 6.18 8.63 -13.19
C TRP A 101 5.53 8.79 -11.80
N ILE A 102 5.01 7.71 -11.21
CA ILE A 102 4.40 7.79 -9.88
C ILE A 102 5.44 8.18 -8.82
N HIS A 103 6.62 7.56 -8.86
CA HIS A 103 7.67 7.79 -7.86
C HIS A 103 8.38 9.13 -7.99
N GLN A 104 8.44 9.71 -9.19
CA GLN A 104 9.17 10.95 -9.44
C GLN A 104 8.21 12.13 -9.59
N ASP A 105 7.39 12.12 -10.63
CA ASP A 105 6.59 13.26 -11.04
C ASP A 105 5.35 13.44 -10.17
N LEU A 106 4.55 12.38 -10.01
CA LEU A 106 3.34 12.44 -9.18
C LEU A 106 3.69 12.74 -7.72
N MET A 107 4.75 12.11 -7.21
CA MET A 107 5.25 12.35 -5.87
C MET A 107 5.68 13.81 -5.67
N SER A 108 6.52 14.35 -6.56
CA SER A 108 6.94 15.76 -6.48
C SER A 108 5.77 16.74 -6.61
N SER A 109 4.86 16.46 -7.55
CA SER A 109 3.67 17.28 -7.80
C SER A 109 2.79 17.38 -6.55
N LEU A 110 2.45 16.25 -5.92
CA LEU A 110 1.63 16.24 -4.71
C LEU A 110 2.36 16.78 -3.48
N GLN A 111 3.68 16.56 -3.39
CA GLN A 111 4.48 17.09 -2.29
C GLN A 111 4.50 18.63 -2.31
N SER A 112 4.40 19.26 -3.49
CA SER A 112 4.34 20.72 -3.62
C SER A 112 3.13 21.35 -2.91
N VAL A 113 2.06 20.59 -2.71
CA VAL A 113 0.86 20.99 -1.95
C VAL A 113 0.77 20.33 -0.57
N GLY A 114 1.85 19.71 -0.10
CA GLY A 114 1.93 19.06 1.22
C GLY A 114 1.24 17.69 1.30
N CYS A 115 0.88 17.08 0.17
CA CYS A 115 0.28 15.74 0.12
C CYS A 115 1.35 14.70 -0.23
N LYS A 116 1.36 13.54 0.44
CA LYS A 116 2.23 12.42 0.04
C LYS A 116 1.44 11.37 -0.71
N VAL A 117 2.14 10.64 -1.57
CA VAL A 117 1.59 9.53 -2.37
C VAL A 117 2.55 8.37 -2.36
N ARG A 118 2.00 7.16 -2.50
CA ARG A 118 2.79 5.96 -2.79
C ARG A 118 1.94 4.93 -3.52
N ILE A 119 2.61 4.06 -4.28
CA ILE A 119 1.97 2.89 -4.89
C ILE A 119 1.53 1.94 -3.77
N ALA A 120 0.28 1.52 -3.83
CA ALA A 120 -0.37 0.68 -2.83
C ALA A 120 -0.60 -0.76 -3.33
N GLN A 121 0.38 -1.29 -4.08
CA GLN A 121 0.45 -2.67 -4.55
C GLN A 121 1.93 -3.09 -4.68
N PRO A 122 2.23 -4.40 -4.78
CA PRO A 122 3.58 -4.85 -5.06
C PRO A 122 4.08 -4.33 -6.42
N LEU A 123 5.32 -3.83 -6.48
CA LEU A 123 5.89 -3.18 -7.69
C LEU A 123 6.07 -4.11 -8.89
N HIS A 124 5.88 -5.42 -8.73
CA HIS A 124 5.91 -6.38 -9.84
C HIS A 124 4.52 -6.62 -10.45
N CYS A 125 3.45 -6.10 -9.84
CA CYS A 125 2.09 -6.23 -10.32
C CYS A 125 1.76 -5.09 -11.28
N CYS A 126 1.46 -5.41 -12.54
CA CYS A 126 0.99 -4.44 -13.52
C CYS A 126 -0.48 -4.05 -13.35
N SER A 127 -1.22 -4.79 -12.52
CA SER A 127 -2.62 -4.56 -12.22
C SER A 127 -2.86 -4.59 -10.71
N SER A 128 -3.43 -3.51 -10.18
CA SER A 128 -3.83 -3.37 -8.78
C SER A 128 -4.99 -4.30 -8.44
N LYS A 129 -5.89 -4.55 -9.40
CA LYS A 129 -7.15 -5.29 -9.21
C LYS A 129 -6.94 -6.64 -8.54
N LYS A 130 -6.04 -7.47 -9.07
CA LYS A 130 -5.75 -8.81 -8.50
C LYS A 130 -5.26 -8.74 -7.06
N PHE A 131 -4.39 -7.78 -6.77
CA PHE A 131 -3.88 -7.57 -5.41
C PHE A 131 -5.00 -7.10 -4.48
N LEU A 132 -5.81 -6.13 -4.89
CA LEU A 132 -6.92 -5.61 -4.10
C LEU A 132 -8.02 -6.66 -3.90
N ASP A 133 -8.33 -7.48 -4.90
CA ASP A 133 -9.28 -8.58 -4.80
C ASP A 133 -8.79 -9.66 -3.84
N SER A 134 -7.49 -9.99 -3.89
CA SER A 134 -6.86 -10.90 -2.93
C SER A 134 -6.89 -10.32 -1.51
N LEU A 135 -6.59 -9.03 -1.35
CA LEU A 135 -6.69 -8.35 -0.07
C LEU A 135 -8.11 -8.37 0.49
N ASP A 136 -9.12 -8.03 -0.32
CA ASP A 136 -10.53 -8.04 0.08
C ASP A 136 -11.04 -9.44 0.44
N LYS A 137 -10.54 -10.47 -0.25
CA LYS A 137 -10.92 -11.87 0.00
C LYS A 137 -10.30 -12.43 1.27
N HIS A 138 -9.08 -12.01 1.63
CA HIS A 138 -8.32 -12.65 2.69
C HIS A 138 -8.17 -11.80 3.96
N CYS A 139 -8.04 -10.48 3.84
CA CYS A 139 -7.93 -9.58 4.99
C CYS A 139 -9.32 -9.26 5.56
N LYS A 140 -9.69 -9.95 6.63
CA LYS A 140 -11.01 -9.79 7.28
C LYS A 140 -11.32 -8.36 7.70
N ILE A 141 -10.30 -7.56 8.04
CA ILE A 141 -10.50 -6.18 8.51
C ILE A 141 -11.13 -5.27 7.46
N THR A 142 -11.03 -5.63 6.18
CA THR A 142 -11.57 -4.88 5.05
C THR A 142 -12.89 -5.47 4.56
N THR A 143 -13.63 -6.20 5.40
CA THR A 143 -14.96 -6.74 5.04
C THR A 143 -16.07 -6.02 5.82
N PRO A 144 -17.32 -6.04 5.30
CA PRO A 144 -18.48 -5.47 6.00
C PRO A 144 -18.75 -6.07 7.39
N GLU A 145 -18.19 -7.25 7.69
CA GLU A 145 -18.30 -7.89 9.01
C GLU A 145 -17.47 -7.20 10.09
N TYR A 146 -16.43 -6.45 9.67
CA TYR A 146 -15.49 -5.76 10.56
C TYR A 146 -15.65 -4.24 10.53
N THR A 147 -16.26 -3.66 9.51
CA THR A 147 -16.39 -2.20 9.34
C THR A 147 -17.57 -1.83 8.45
N GLU A 148 -18.18 -0.68 8.71
CA GLU A 148 -19.22 -0.11 7.84
C GLU A 148 -18.66 0.46 6.54
N ASP A 149 -17.39 0.87 6.52
CA ASP A 149 -16.69 1.36 5.32
C ASP A 149 -15.40 0.56 5.08
N PRO A 150 -15.51 -0.60 4.40
CA PRO A 150 -14.37 -1.42 3.97
C PRO A 150 -13.29 -0.64 3.23
N GLN A 151 -13.69 0.24 2.31
CA GLN A 151 -12.74 0.98 1.48
C GLN A 151 -11.94 1.96 2.33
N LYS A 152 -12.56 2.64 3.29
CA LYS A 152 -11.86 3.55 4.21
C LYS A 152 -10.81 2.83 5.04
N ILE A 153 -11.15 1.69 5.63
CA ILE A 153 -10.20 0.88 6.41
C ILE A 153 -9.08 0.35 5.51
N LYS A 154 -9.42 -0.19 4.33
CA LYS A 154 -8.44 -0.64 3.34
C LYS A 154 -7.45 0.47 2.98
N THR A 155 -7.93 1.65 2.62
CA THR A 155 -7.09 2.80 2.28
C THR A 155 -6.19 3.18 3.46
N PHE A 156 -6.72 3.21 4.69
CA PHE A 156 -5.93 3.51 5.87
C PHE A 156 -4.81 2.48 6.10
N ILE A 157 -5.12 1.18 6.08
CA ILE A 157 -4.12 0.11 6.23
C ILE A 157 -3.06 0.21 5.12
N LEU A 158 -3.50 0.36 3.87
CA LEU A 158 -2.60 0.51 2.73
C LEU A 158 -1.76 1.79 2.79
N SER A 159 -2.11 2.79 3.60
CA SER A 159 -1.27 3.97 3.91
C SER A 159 -0.21 3.73 5.00
N ARG A 160 -0.29 2.60 5.71
CA ARG A 160 0.61 2.23 6.81
C ARG A 160 1.49 1.00 6.55
N VAL A 161 1.22 0.20 5.52
CA VAL A 161 2.05 -0.97 5.16
C VAL A 161 3.36 -0.60 4.46
N ASN A 162 4.32 -1.52 4.43
CA ASN A 162 5.52 -1.45 3.60
C ASN A 162 5.59 -2.68 2.70
N PHE A 163 5.59 -2.49 1.38
CA PHE A 163 5.67 -3.61 0.44
C PHE A 163 7.06 -4.23 0.44
N LEU A 164 7.12 -5.56 0.46
CA LEU A 164 8.38 -6.30 0.45
C LEU A 164 9.01 -6.26 -0.94
N LYS A 165 10.32 -6.03 -1.00
CA LYS A 165 11.10 -6.21 -2.23
C LYS A 165 11.25 -7.72 -2.49
N ARG A 166 10.94 -8.17 -3.70
CA ARG A 166 10.94 -9.59 -4.11
C ARG A 166 12.28 -10.30 -3.86
N GLU A 167 13.40 -9.56 -3.80
CA GLU A 167 14.75 -10.11 -3.54
C GLU A 167 14.87 -10.88 -2.20
N LYS A 168 13.93 -10.73 -1.26
CA LYS A 168 13.94 -11.45 0.02
C LYS A 168 13.14 -12.75 0.04
N CYS A 169 12.42 -13.11 -1.03
CA CYS A 169 11.56 -14.31 -1.03
C CYS A 169 12.17 -15.56 -1.67
N ASP A 170 13.28 -15.43 -2.42
CA ASP A 170 13.90 -16.56 -3.14
C ASP A 170 15.17 -17.12 -2.47
N ALA A 171 15.50 -16.68 -1.25
CA ALA A 171 16.65 -17.20 -0.50
C ALA A 171 16.32 -18.49 0.27
N SER A 172 15.73 -19.47 -0.42
CA SER A 172 15.73 -20.88 0.00
C SER A 172 16.56 -21.71 -0.99
N SER A 173 17.81 -21.33 -1.20
CA SER A 173 18.90 -22.28 -1.48
C SER A 173 20.26 -21.57 -1.43
N ALA A 174 21.25 -22.28 -0.87
CA ALA A 174 22.68 -21.98 -0.84
C ALA A 174 23.19 -20.95 0.19
N LYS A 175 23.73 -21.54 1.27
CA LYS A 175 24.78 -21.05 2.18
C LYS A 175 25.63 -19.89 1.63
N ALA A 176 25.64 -18.77 2.35
CA ALA A 176 26.82 -17.93 2.49
C ALA A 176 26.74 -17.22 3.85
N GLU A 177 27.68 -17.57 4.73
CA GLU A 177 27.94 -16.90 5.99
C GLU A 177 28.42 -15.47 5.72
N SER A 178 27.65 -14.45 6.14
CA SER A 178 28.23 -13.21 6.69
C SER A 178 27.13 -12.31 7.26
N SER A 179 27.12 -12.21 8.59
CA SER A 179 26.75 -11.03 9.37
C SER A 179 25.41 -10.32 9.07
N CYS A 180 24.31 -10.88 9.61
CA CYS A 180 23.07 -10.15 9.97
C CYS A 180 22.29 -10.95 11.03
N GLN A 181 22.74 -10.94 12.28
CA GLN A 181 21.96 -11.47 13.41
C GLN A 181 20.83 -10.50 13.79
N THR A 182 19.69 -10.56 13.08
CA THR A 182 18.33 -10.18 13.57
C THR A 182 17.24 -10.41 12.49
N LEU A 183 17.25 -11.58 11.82
CA LEU A 183 16.16 -11.99 10.91
C LEU A 183 15.34 -13.18 11.42
N ASN A 184 15.52 -13.59 12.68
CA ASN A 184 14.86 -14.77 13.24
C ASN A 184 13.43 -14.56 13.76
N GLU A 185 12.86 -13.35 13.71
CA GLU A 185 11.48 -13.09 14.18
C GLU A 185 10.49 -12.70 13.06
N ALA A 186 10.98 -12.38 11.85
CA ALA A 186 10.11 -12.14 10.69
C ALA A 186 9.81 -13.43 9.89
N SER A 187 10.59 -14.49 10.09
CA SER A 187 10.49 -15.76 9.37
C SER A 187 9.54 -16.78 10.03
N GLN A 188 8.77 -16.39 11.05
CA GLN A 188 7.71 -17.22 11.65
C GLN A 188 6.28 -16.81 11.24
N CYS A 189 6.13 -15.97 10.21
CA CYS A 189 4.86 -15.78 9.53
C CYS A 189 4.75 -16.77 8.35
N GLU A 190 4.94 -18.08 8.61
CA GLU A 190 4.51 -19.11 7.65
C GLU A 190 2.98 -19.12 7.64
N ALA A 191 2.40 -18.41 6.66
CA ALA A 191 1.00 -18.60 6.34
C ALA A 191 0.81 -20.03 5.81
N GLU A 192 0.08 -20.86 6.53
CA GLU A 192 -0.34 -22.23 6.17
C GLU A 192 -1.26 -22.31 4.92
N THR A 193 -1.36 -21.21 4.18
CA THR A 193 -2.15 -21.03 2.96
C THR A 193 -1.19 -20.44 1.96
N GLY A 194 -0.95 -21.13 0.84
CA GLY A 194 0.13 -20.86 -0.14
C GLY A 194 0.12 -19.51 -0.87
N GLU A 195 -0.31 -18.43 -0.22
CA GLU A 195 -0.15 -17.04 -0.62
C GLU A 195 0.99 -16.43 0.19
N ALA A 196 2.01 -15.94 -0.51
CA ALA A 196 3.18 -15.32 0.11
C ALA A 196 2.81 -13.94 0.69
N VAL A 197 3.35 -13.64 1.88
CA VAL A 197 3.29 -12.29 2.46
C VAL A 197 3.93 -11.30 1.50
N VAL A 198 3.22 -10.23 1.11
CA VAL A 198 3.72 -9.23 0.14
C VAL A 198 4.00 -7.85 0.76
N ALA A 199 3.53 -7.62 1.99
CA ALA A 199 3.76 -6.38 2.70
C ALA A 199 3.80 -6.60 4.22
N THR A 200 4.36 -5.64 4.94
CA THR A 200 4.41 -5.63 6.41
C THR A 200 3.65 -4.45 6.98
N PHE A 201 2.94 -4.67 8.10
CA PHE A 201 2.28 -3.64 8.89
C PHE A 201 2.91 -3.60 10.28
N SER A 202 3.37 -2.43 10.72
CA SER A 202 3.93 -2.27 12.06
C SER A 202 2.88 -1.70 13.01
N VAL A 203 2.52 -2.45 14.05
CA VAL A 203 1.55 -2.00 15.06
C VAL A 203 2.06 -0.75 15.79
N SER A 204 3.37 -0.67 16.02
CA SER A 204 4.01 0.47 16.68
C SER A 204 4.05 1.73 15.83
N SER A 205 3.73 1.65 14.53
CA SER A 205 3.59 2.84 13.68
C SER A 205 2.29 3.60 13.93
N LEU A 206 1.32 3.00 14.64
CA LEU A 206 0.04 3.62 14.94
C LEU A 206 0.17 4.58 16.12
N THR A 207 -0.31 5.80 15.93
CA THR A 207 -0.48 6.79 16.99
C THR A 207 -1.66 6.42 17.90
N ALA A 208 -1.70 6.96 19.12
CA ALA A 208 -2.83 6.78 20.02
C ALA A 208 -4.17 7.23 19.38
N LYS A 209 -4.15 8.35 18.64
CA LYS A 209 -5.33 8.88 17.94
C LYS A 209 -5.85 7.93 16.88
N GLU A 210 -4.94 7.29 16.13
CA GLU A 210 -5.30 6.27 15.14
C GLU A 210 -5.85 5.00 15.77
N ILE A 211 -5.28 4.54 16.89
CA ILE A 211 -5.80 3.38 17.62
C ILE A 211 -7.24 3.64 18.09
N ILE A 212 -7.51 4.83 18.65
CA ILE A 212 -8.86 5.24 19.08
C ILE A 212 -9.81 5.33 17.88
N TRP A 213 -9.35 5.91 16.77
CA TRP A 213 -10.16 6.01 15.56
C TRP A 213 -10.47 4.63 14.96
N LEU A 214 -9.50 3.72 14.90
CA LEU A 214 -9.69 2.33 14.47
C LEU A 214 -10.71 1.62 15.36
N LYS A 215 -10.61 1.79 16.68
CA LYS A 215 -11.58 1.22 17.62
C LYS A 215 -13.01 1.69 17.36
N ARG A 216 -13.19 2.94 16.94
CA ARG A 216 -14.51 3.50 16.60
C ARG A 216 -15.00 3.07 15.22
N SER A 217 -14.07 2.85 14.28
CA SER A 217 -14.39 2.51 12.90
C SER A 217 -14.60 1.00 12.69
N LEU A 218 -14.04 0.17 13.57
CA LEU A 218 -14.12 -1.28 13.50
C LEU A 218 -15.18 -1.81 14.47
N LEU A 219 -16.06 -2.67 13.94
CA LEU A 219 -17.08 -3.39 14.71
C LEU A 219 -16.46 -4.37 15.71
N GLN A 220 -15.29 -4.92 15.35
CA GLN A 220 -14.49 -5.80 16.19
C GLN A 220 -13.11 -5.18 16.39
N PHE A 221 -12.74 -4.96 17.63
CA PHE A 221 -11.42 -4.44 17.99
C PHE A 221 -11.08 -4.88 19.41
N PRO A 222 -9.81 -5.21 19.71
CA PRO A 222 -9.41 -5.62 21.04
C PRO A 222 -9.75 -4.55 22.10
N PRO A 223 -9.99 -4.96 23.36
CA PRO A 223 -10.21 -4.01 24.44
C PRO A 223 -8.99 -3.10 24.63
N PHE A 224 -9.25 -1.84 24.97
CA PHE A 224 -8.23 -0.83 25.27
C PHE A 224 -8.43 -0.34 26.70
N LEU A 225 -7.32 -0.04 27.38
CA LEU A 225 -7.34 0.52 28.73
C LEU A 225 -7.37 2.04 28.61
N VAL A 226 -8.41 2.66 29.16
CA VAL A 226 -8.48 4.12 29.30
C VAL A 226 -8.10 4.44 30.74
N ALA A 227 -6.98 5.13 30.94
CA ALA A 227 -6.65 5.65 32.26
C ALA A 227 -7.49 6.91 32.54
N ASN A 228 -8.02 7.04 33.75
CA ASN A 228 -8.67 8.26 34.25
C ASN A 228 -9.84 8.82 33.41
N GLY A 229 -10.47 8.00 32.55
CA GLY A 229 -11.54 8.45 31.66
C GLY A 229 -11.10 9.39 30.53
N ASP A 230 -9.80 9.64 30.39
CA ASP A 230 -9.24 10.44 29.32
C ASP A 230 -8.82 9.54 28.16
N LEU A 231 -9.58 9.61 27.07
CA LEU A 231 -9.28 8.90 25.82
C LEU A 231 -7.90 9.24 25.26
N SER A 232 -7.33 10.42 25.56
CA SER A 232 -5.98 10.78 25.13
C SER A 232 -4.88 9.93 25.79
N THR A 233 -5.21 9.26 26.89
CA THR A 233 -4.34 8.31 27.61
C THR A 233 -4.69 6.84 27.34
N ALA A 234 -5.55 6.58 26.34
CA ALA A 234 -5.93 5.23 25.97
C ALA A 234 -4.72 4.45 25.45
N HIS A 235 -4.42 3.33 26.09
CA HIS A 235 -3.39 2.39 25.65
C HIS A 235 -4.03 1.06 25.32
N ALA A 236 -3.75 0.55 24.12
CA ALA A 236 -4.08 -0.83 23.76
C ALA A 236 -2.95 -1.75 24.24
N ASP A 237 -3.31 -2.93 24.75
CA ASP A 237 -2.33 -3.98 24.98
C ASP A 237 -1.68 -4.34 23.63
N GLN A 238 -0.38 -4.09 23.51
CA GLN A 238 0.36 -4.28 22.27
C GLN A 238 0.33 -5.74 21.78
N ILE A 239 0.28 -6.72 22.69
CA ILE A 239 0.23 -8.14 22.36
C ILE A 239 -1.15 -8.48 21.79
N LEU A 240 -2.22 -7.98 22.39
CA LEU A 240 -3.57 -8.18 21.88
C LEU A 240 -3.77 -7.49 20.53
N LEU A 241 -3.21 -6.28 20.37
CA LEU A 241 -3.28 -5.53 19.14
C LEU A 241 -2.50 -6.23 18.01
N LEU A 242 -1.31 -6.75 18.33
CA LEU A 242 -0.51 -7.57 17.43
C LEU A 242 -1.28 -8.80 16.95
N LYS A 243 -1.83 -9.60 17.88
CA LYS A 243 -2.60 -10.80 17.54
C LYS A 243 -3.83 -10.48 16.70
N PHE A 244 -4.54 -9.40 17.03
CA PHE A 244 -5.69 -8.94 16.26
C PHE A 244 -5.31 -8.63 14.82
N PHE A 245 -4.30 -7.79 14.60
CA PHE A 245 -3.88 -7.44 13.24
C PHE A 245 -3.29 -8.63 12.48
N GLN A 246 -2.53 -9.50 13.13
CA GLN A 246 -2.02 -10.73 12.51
C GLN A 246 -3.17 -11.57 11.94
N GLN A 247 -4.23 -11.80 12.73
CA GLN A 247 -5.39 -12.57 12.28
C GLN A 247 -6.22 -11.85 11.22
N ALA A 248 -6.29 -10.52 11.28
CA ALA A 248 -7.15 -9.73 10.41
C ALA A 248 -6.50 -9.36 9.06
N LEU A 249 -5.17 -9.43 8.97
CA LEU A 249 -4.37 -9.04 7.81
C LEU A 249 -3.66 -10.22 7.10
N ALA A 250 -3.51 -11.36 7.77
CA ALA A 250 -2.96 -12.57 7.15
C ALA A 250 -3.88 -13.12 6.03
N PRO A 251 -3.31 -13.84 5.04
CA PRO A 251 -1.88 -14.13 4.86
C PRO A 251 -1.14 -13.05 4.06
N ILE A 252 -1.85 -12.06 3.50
CA ILE A 252 -1.30 -11.11 2.52
C ILE A 252 -0.33 -10.11 3.16
N ILE A 253 -0.66 -9.62 4.36
CA ILE A 253 0.14 -8.63 5.07
C ILE A 253 0.64 -9.23 6.39
N GLY A 254 1.96 -9.32 6.53
CA GLY A 254 2.60 -9.72 7.78
C GLY A 254 2.56 -8.58 8.79
N VAL A 255 2.51 -8.89 10.09
CA VAL A 255 2.38 -7.88 11.13
C VAL A 255 3.53 -7.99 12.13
N CYS A 256 4.20 -6.87 12.41
CA CYS A 256 5.35 -6.77 13.30
C CYS A 256 5.22 -5.64 14.33
N VAL A 257 6.09 -5.65 15.33
CA VAL A 257 6.14 -4.63 16.41
C VAL A 257 7.19 -3.55 16.13
N SER A 258 8.09 -3.75 15.17
CA SER A 258 9.16 -2.79 14.83
C SER A 258 8.95 -2.17 13.44
N SER A 259 9.15 -0.86 13.33
CA SER A 259 9.18 -0.15 12.05
C SER A 259 10.48 -0.49 11.33
N VAL A 260 10.40 -1.19 10.19
CA VAL A 260 11.54 -1.33 9.29
C VAL A 260 11.68 0.01 8.55
N SER A 261 12.49 0.91 9.10
CA SER A 261 12.85 2.17 8.45
C SER A 261 14.03 1.93 7.52
N ASP A 262 13.77 1.46 6.30
CA ASP A 262 14.77 1.53 5.23
C ASP A 262 14.71 2.93 4.61
N THR A 263 15.24 3.95 5.32
CA THR A 263 15.62 5.21 4.69
C THR A 263 16.82 4.95 3.80
N VAL A 264 16.60 5.01 2.48
CA VAL A 264 17.68 5.04 1.49
C VAL A 264 18.41 6.37 1.66
N GLU A 265 19.55 6.35 2.34
CA GLU A 265 20.55 7.41 2.20
C GLU A 265 21.14 7.31 0.79
N ILE A 266 20.73 8.22 -0.09
CA ILE A 266 21.45 8.48 -1.35
C ILE A 266 22.72 9.23 -0.97
N GLY A 267 23.86 8.61 -1.26
CA GLY A 267 25.18 9.03 -0.83
C GLY A 267 25.50 10.50 -1.10
N LYS A 268 26.14 11.14 -0.11
CA LYS A 268 26.97 12.32 -0.34
C LYS A 268 28.18 11.88 -1.15
N GLY A 269 28.24 12.34 -2.40
CA GLY A 269 29.44 12.27 -3.22
C GLY A 269 30.52 13.20 -2.67
N ASP A 270 31.74 12.68 -2.70
CA ASP A 270 32.98 13.36 -2.37
C ASP A 270 33.22 14.62 -3.21
N LYS A 271 33.79 15.64 -2.56
CA LYS A 271 34.81 16.53 -3.12
C LYS A 271 35.88 16.79 -2.08
#